data_AF-A0A1R3IEU4-F1
#
_entry.id   AF-A0A1R3IEU4-F1
#
_cell.length_a   1.000
_cell.length_b   1.000
_cell.length_c   1.000
_cell.angle_alpha   90.00
_cell.angle_beta   90.00
_cell.angle_gamma   90.00
#
_symmetry.space_group_name_H-M   'P 1'
#
loop_
_entity.id
_entity.type
_entity.pdbx_description
1 polymer ?
#
loop_
_entity_poly.entity_id
_entity_poly.type
_entity_poly.pdbx_seq_one_letter_code
_entity_poly.pdbx_strand_id
1 'polypeptide(L)'
;MDPGLIYDMKTSDYILFLCNIGYSQERIKRIVLPSPGVDTNCNHVFQTNANVNYPSISISNLKSALTIKRTVRNVGWGKTAIYFGTAKEPDGVEVVIWPRVLFFTPLKQEISYYVTLKPLKKSQARYDFGEIVWSDGFHSVRSPLVVLVNTVAADDFTLRSTI
;
A
#
# COMPACT_ATOMS: atom_id res chain seq x y z
N MET A 1 18.94 7.39 16.00
CA MET A 1 17.95 7.24 14.92
C MET A 1 16.63 6.87 15.58
N ASP A 2 15.61 7.71 15.46
CA ASP A 2 14.29 7.50 16.06
C ASP A 2 13.21 7.81 15.00
N PRO A 3 12.63 6.78 14.35
CA PRO A 3 11.68 6.99 13.26
C PRO A 3 10.25 7.24 13.75
N GLY A 4 9.93 7.04 15.04
CA GLY A 4 8.58 7.09 15.57
C GLY A 4 7.71 5.87 15.19
N LEU A 5 7.43 5.71 13.88
CA LEU A 5 6.68 4.56 13.34
C LEU A 5 7.51 3.76 12.33
N ILE A 6 7.25 2.46 12.26
CA ILE A 6 7.81 1.57 11.24
C ILE A 6 6.73 0.70 10.59
N TYR A 7 7.03 0.18 9.40
CA TYR A 7 6.21 -0.78 8.68
C TYR A 7 6.86 -2.16 8.78
N ASP A 8 6.43 -2.96 9.75
CA ASP A 8 6.99 -4.30 9.95
C ASP A 8 6.44 -5.29 8.92
N MET A 9 7.33 -6.16 8.44
CA MET A 9 7.01 -7.26 7.54
C MET A 9 7.63 -8.56 8.07
N LYS A 10 6.87 -9.64 7.98
CA LYS A 10 7.29 -11.01 8.33
C LYS A 10 7.70 -11.76 7.08
N THR A 11 8.42 -12.87 7.25
CA THR A 11 8.81 -13.77 6.15
C THR A 11 7.62 -14.19 5.28
N SER A 12 6.45 -14.39 5.90
CA SER A 12 5.20 -14.71 5.20
C SER A 12 4.77 -13.62 4.21
N ASP A 13 5.00 -12.33 4.53
CA ASP A 13 4.63 -11.21 3.65
C ASP A 13 5.52 -11.18 2.40
N TYR A 14 6.80 -11.55 2.54
CA TYR A 14 7.72 -11.70 1.40
C TYR A 14 7.36 -12.90 0.53
N ILE A 15 7.04 -14.04 1.14
CA ILE A 15 6.56 -15.23 0.41
C ILE A 15 5.31 -14.86 -0.40
N LEU A 16 4.38 -14.16 0.23
CA LEU A 16 3.16 -13.70 -0.42
C LEU A 16 3.42 -12.75 -1.58
N PHE A 17 4.32 -11.78 -1.40
CA PHE A 17 4.75 -10.89 -2.46
C PHE A 17 5.30 -11.66 -3.66
N LEU A 18 6.20 -12.62 -3.41
CA LEU A 18 6.81 -13.46 -4.44
C LEU A 18 5.78 -14.32 -5.17
N CYS A 19 4.81 -14.89 -4.44
CA CYS A 19 3.69 -15.63 -5.02
C CYS A 19 2.88 -14.75 -5.99
N ASN A 20 2.51 -13.54 -5.57
CA ASN A 20 1.70 -12.62 -6.37
C ASN A 20 2.42 -12.10 -7.64
N ILE A 21 3.76 -12.09 -7.67
CA ILE A 21 4.54 -11.77 -8.88
C ILE A 21 4.87 -13.03 -9.73
N GLY A 22 4.30 -14.18 -9.41
CA GLY A 22 4.35 -15.39 -10.24
C GLY A 22 5.57 -16.29 -10.02
N TYR A 23 6.26 -16.19 -8.89
CA TYR A 23 7.35 -17.11 -8.58
C TYR A 23 6.79 -18.49 -8.20
N SER A 24 7.40 -19.55 -8.73
CA SER A 24 7.05 -20.91 -8.33
C SER A 24 7.53 -21.21 -6.91
N GLN A 25 6.89 -22.16 -6.25
CA GLN A 25 7.24 -22.58 -4.88
C GLN A 25 8.72 -22.98 -4.76
N GLU A 26 9.29 -23.65 -5.77
CA GLU A 26 10.70 -24.08 -5.79
C GLU A 26 11.67 -22.90 -5.91
N ARG A 27 11.27 -21.83 -6.59
CA ARG A 27 12.06 -20.59 -6.66
C ARG A 27 11.99 -19.84 -5.34
N ILE A 28 10.80 -19.74 -4.74
CA ILE A 28 10.60 -19.10 -3.43
C ILE A 28 11.45 -19.80 -2.36
N LYS A 29 11.44 -21.13 -2.30
CA LYS A 29 12.27 -21.90 -1.35
C LYS A 29 13.76 -21.59 -1.48
N ARG A 30 14.25 -21.38 -2.70
CA ARG A 30 15.66 -21.04 -2.96
C ARG A 30 16.01 -19.60 -2.60
N ILE A 31 15.05 -18.68 -2.64
CA ILE A 31 15.25 -17.27 -2.29
C ILE A 31 15.16 -17.07 -0.78
N VAL A 32 14.11 -17.60 -0.16
CA VAL A 32 13.77 -17.34 1.25
C VAL A 32 14.56 -18.24 2.19
N LEU A 33 15.08 -19.38 1.69
CA LEU A 33 15.80 -20.39 2.48
C LEU A 33 15.06 -20.71 3.80
N PRO A 34 13.77 -21.11 3.71
CA PRO A 34 12.90 -21.24 4.88
C PRO A 34 13.41 -22.28 5.87
N SER A 35 13.33 -21.96 7.17
CA SER A 35 13.44 -22.96 8.23
C SER A 35 12.32 -24.00 8.14
N PRO A 36 12.50 -25.20 8.71
CA PRO A 36 11.43 -26.20 8.78
C PRO A 36 10.14 -25.62 9.37
N GLY A 37 9.01 -25.85 8.71
CA GLY A 37 7.69 -25.37 9.15
C GLY A 37 7.22 -24.05 8.55
N VAL A 38 8.05 -23.33 7.78
CA VAL A 38 7.59 -22.15 7.01
C VAL A 38 6.87 -22.62 5.75
N ASP A 39 5.59 -22.26 5.63
CA ASP A 39 4.81 -22.54 4.43
C ASP A 39 5.19 -21.58 3.29
N THR A 40 5.65 -22.14 2.18
CA THR A 40 5.96 -21.40 0.95
C THR A 40 4.92 -21.61 -0.14
N ASN A 41 3.80 -22.23 0.18
CA ASN A 41 2.75 -22.52 -0.80
C ASN A 41 2.00 -21.23 -1.17
N CYS A 42 1.71 -21.07 -2.46
CA CYS A 42 0.98 -19.93 -3.00
C CYS A 42 -0.53 -20.17 -3.05
N ASN A 43 -1.08 -21.08 -2.24
CA ASN A 43 -2.52 -21.38 -2.20
C ASN A 43 -3.39 -20.15 -1.85
N HIS A 44 -2.82 -19.12 -1.23
CA HIS A 44 -3.48 -17.88 -0.86
C HIS A 44 -2.92 -16.69 -1.66
N VAL A 45 -3.11 -16.68 -2.98
CA VAL A 45 -2.75 -15.53 -3.82
C VAL A 45 -3.69 -14.37 -3.49
N PHE A 46 -3.14 -13.24 -3.05
CA PHE A 46 -3.93 -12.00 -3.00
C PHE A 46 -3.96 -11.42 -4.42
N GLN A 47 -5.12 -10.93 -4.85
CA GLN A 47 -5.26 -10.35 -6.19
C GLN A 47 -4.38 -9.10 -6.42
N THR A 48 -3.75 -8.53 -5.38
CA THR A 48 -2.87 -7.36 -5.51
C THR A 48 -1.71 -7.35 -4.50
N ASN A 49 -0.52 -7.01 -4.99
CA ASN A 49 0.66 -6.71 -4.16
C ASN A 49 0.60 -5.38 -3.43
N ALA A 50 -0.39 -4.54 -3.74
CA ALA A 50 -0.54 -3.24 -3.11
C ALA A 50 -0.68 -3.33 -1.58
N ASN A 51 -1.15 -4.47 -1.05
CA ASN A 51 -1.38 -4.71 0.37
C ASN A 51 -0.16 -5.21 1.17
N VAL A 52 0.98 -5.48 0.51
CA VAL A 52 2.23 -5.74 1.23
C VAL A 52 2.53 -4.53 2.13
N ASN A 53 2.90 -4.78 3.38
CA ASN A 53 3.09 -3.74 4.39
C ASN A 53 4.40 -2.96 4.20
N TYR A 54 4.57 -2.36 3.03
CA TYR A 54 5.78 -1.65 2.62
C TYR A 54 5.60 -0.13 2.83
N PRO A 55 6.65 0.63 3.18
CA PRO A 55 6.59 2.08 3.44
C PRO A 55 6.38 2.95 2.18
N SER A 56 5.84 2.38 1.11
CA SER A 56 5.41 3.10 -0.09
C SER A 56 4.20 2.42 -0.73
N ILE A 57 3.52 3.15 -1.60
CA ILE A 57 2.37 2.67 -2.37
C ILE A 57 2.65 2.93 -3.84
N SER A 58 2.62 1.88 -4.66
CA SER A 58 2.73 1.97 -6.11
C SER A 58 1.58 1.23 -6.77
N ILE A 59 0.80 1.95 -7.59
CA ILE A 59 -0.33 1.42 -8.33
C ILE A 59 -0.12 1.66 -9.81
N SER A 60 0.24 0.61 -10.53
CA SER A 60 0.51 0.68 -11.97
C SER A 60 -0.74 0.67 -12.86
N ASN A 61 -1.94 0.52 -12.29
CA ASN A 61 -3.18 0.45 -13.08
C ASN A 61 -4.43 0.72 -12.22
N LEU A 62 -4.71 1.99 -11.91
CA LEU A 62 -5.92 2.38 -11.17
C LEU A 62 -7.11 2.58 -12.12
N LYS A 63 -7.97 1.56 -12.24
CA LYS A 63 -9.19 1.58 -13.07
C LYS A 63 -10.46 1.94 -12.28
N SER A 64 -10.51 1.56 -11.02
CA SER A 64 -11.63 1.75 -10.10
C SER A 64 -11.08 2.07 -8.71
N ALA A 65 -11.97 2.38 -7.76
CA ALA A 65 -11.57 2.63 -6.39
C ALA A 65 -10.83 1.42 -5.80
N LEU A 66 -9.68 1.67 -5.19
CA LEU A 66 -8.84 0.64 -4.57
C LEU A 66 -8.52 1.04 -3.13
N THR A 67 -8.79 0.14 -2.18
CA THR A 67 -8.43 0.32 -0.78
C THR A 67 -7.22 -0.53 -0.42
N ILE A 68 -6.21 0.11 0.15
CA ILE A 68 -4.94 -0.47 0.52
C ILE A 68 -4.80 -0.45 2.04
N LYS A 69 -4.44 -1.58 2.63
CA LYS A 69 -4.18 -1.68 4.06
C LYS A 69 -2.69 -1.48 4.34
N ARG A 70 -2.37 -0.71 5.38
CA ARG A 70 -1.05 -0.64 5.99
C ARG A 70 -1.17 -0.85 7.49
N THR A 71 -0.13 -1.39 8.11
CA THR A 71 0.00 -1.53 9.55
C THR A 71 1.31 -0.88 9.97
N VAL A 72 1.23 0.05 10.90
CA VAL A 72 2.41 0.72 11.44
C VAL A 72 2.57 0.36 12.91
N ARG A 73 3.82 0.17 13.33
CA ARG A 73 4.20 -0.05 14.72
C ARG A 73 4.86 1.19 15.27
N ASN A 74 4.38 1.68 16.41
CA ASN A 74 5.09 2.68 17.19
C ASN A 74 6.29 2.05 17.89
N VAL A 75 7.49 2.60 17.66
CA VAL A 75 8.74 2.12 18.28
C VAL A 75 9.16 2.95 19.51
N GLY A 76 8.41 4.01 19.83
CA GLY A 76 8.57 4.78 21.06
C GLY A 76 8.18 3.96 22.29
N TRP A 77 9.17 3.53 23.08
CA TRP A 77 8.97 2.65 24.23
C TRP A 77 8.08 3.28 25.31
N GLY A 78 7.02 2.57 25.71
CA GLY A 78 6.22 2.89 26.91
C GLY A 78 5.41 4.20 26.84
N LYS A 79 5.32 4.84 25.67
CA LYS A 79 4.64 6.12 25.50
C LYS A 79 3.33 5.98 24.73
N THR A 80 2.32 6.70 25.20
CA THR A 80 1.14 7.01 24.39
C THR A 80 1.55 8.02 23.32
N ALA A 81 1.13 7.81 22.08
CA ALA A 81 1.43 8.69 20.97
C ALA A 81 0.22 8.86 20.05
N ILE A 82 0.03 10.06 19.53
CA ILE A 82 -1.07 10.41 18.63
C ILE A 82 -0.48 10.92 17.33
N TYR A 83 -0.75 10.21 16.24
CA TYR A 83 -0.32 10.61 14.90
C TYR A 83 -1.53 11.06 14.08
N PHE A 84 -1.40 12.21 13.41
CA PHE A 84 -2.38 12.74 12.47
C PHE A 84 -1.95 12.42 11.04
N GLY A 85 -2.87 11.88 10.26
CA GLY A 85 -2.64 11.43 8.90
C GLY A 85 -3.05 12.49 7.89
N THR A 86 -2.15 12.86 6.99
CA THR A 86 -2.41 13.75 5.86
C THR A 86 -1.98 13.08 4.56
N ALA A 87 -2.57 13.53 3.45
CA ALA A 87 -2.19 13.09 2.11
C ALA A 87 -1.92 14.29 1.22
N LYS A 88 -0.86 14.20 0.41
CA LYS A 88 -0.75 14.94 -0.83
C LYS A 88 -1.25 14.04 -1.95
N GLU A 89 -2.33 14.45 -2.60
CA GLU A 89 -2.98 13.65 -3.64
C GLU A 89 -2.19 13.70 -4.95
N PRO A 90 -2.01 12.56 -5.66
CA PRO A 90 -1.59 12.57 -7.06
C PRO A 90 -2.65 13.25 -7.95
N ASP A 91 -2.24 13.91 -9.05
CA ASP A 91 -3.22 14.60 -9.90
C ASP A 91 -4.29 13.62 -10.43
N GLY A 92 -5.55 14.01 -10.28
CA GLY A 92 -6.68 13.22 -10.79
C GLY A 92 -7.03 11.99 -9.96
N VAL A 93 -6.49 11.85 -8.74
CA VAL A 93 -6.83 10.79 -7.78
C VAL A 93 -7.24 11.40 -6.45
N GLU A 94 -8.43 11.08 -5.95
CA GLU A 94 -8.82 11.36 -4.56
C GLU A 94 -8.16 10.33 -3.64
N VAL A 95 -7.59 10.77 -2.52
CA VAL A 95 -6.95 9.91 -1.52
C VAL A 95 -7.66 10.07 -0.18
N VAL A 96 -8.31 9.00 0.27
CA VAL A 96 -9.01 8.96 1.56
C VAL A 96 -8.24 8.08 2.53
N ILE A 97 -7.83 8.66 3.67
CA ILE A 97 -7.18 7.93 4.77
C ILE A 97 -8.21 7.65 5.87
N TRP A 98 -8.25 6.40 6.37
CA TRP A 98 -9.05 6.02 7.52
C TRP A 98 -8.34 5.00 8.44
N PRO A 99 -8.35 5.20 9.77
CA PRO A 99 -8.73 6.42 10.47
C PRO A 99 -7.76 7.56 10.14
N ARG A 100 -8.13 8.83 10.37
CA ARG A 100 -7.22 9.99 10.19
C ARG A 100 -6.30 10.23 11.39
N VAL A 101 -6.50 9.49 12.48
CA VAL A 101 -5.74 9.59 13.72
C VAL A 101 -5.37 8.19 14.18
N LEU A 102 -4.09 7.96 14.50
CA LEU A 102 -3.60 6.73 15.11
C LEU A 102 -3.25 7.02 16.57
N PHE A 103 -3.94 6.33 17.47
CA PHE A 103 -3.74 6.46 18.91
C PHE A 103 -3.07 5.22 19.47
N PHE A 104 -1.77 5.32 19.76
CA PHE A 104 -0.96 4.24 20.31
C PHE A 104 -0.93 4.31 21.83
N THR A 105 -0.91 3.15 22.46
CA THR A 105 -0.69 3.00 23.90
C THR A 105 0.34 1.90 24.15
N PRO A 106 0.89 1.77 25.37
CA PRO A 106 1.78 0.65 25.69
C PRO A 106 1.19 -0.74 25.43
N LEU A 107 -0.15 -0.87 25.46
CA LEU A 107 -0.87 -2.12 25.16
C LEU A 107 -1.25 -2.27 23.68
N LYS A 108 -1.14 -1.18 22.89
CA LYS A 108 -1.55 -1.13 21.48
C LYS A 108 -0.49 -0.40 20.66
N GLN A 109 0.55 -1.14 20.30
CA GLN A 109 1.71 -0.62 19.58
C GLN A 109 1.59 -0.75 18.06
N GLU A 110 0.70 -1.61 17.56
CA GLU A 110 0.42 -1.78 16.13
C GLU A 110 -0.98 -1.30 15.79
N ILE A 111 -1.10 -0.48 14.74
CA ILE A 111 -2.39 0.02 14.26
C ILE A 111 -2.41 -0.06 12.74
N SER A 112 -3.49 -0.61 12.21
CA SER A 112 -3.77 -0.59 10.78
C SER A 112 -4.51 0.68 10.38
N TYR A 113 -4.15 1.22 9.22
CA TYR A 113 -4.90 2.25 8.51
C TYR A 113 -5.12 1.83 7.06
N TYR A 114 -6.07 2.51 6.43
CA TYR A 114 -6.58 2.22 5.11
C TYR A 114 -6.45 3.47 4.26
N VAL A 115 -6.02 3.25 3.02
CA VAL A 115 -5.85 4.28 2.00
C VAL A 115 -6.74 3.89 0.83
N THR A 116 -7.80 4.66 0.58
CA THR A 116 -8.66 4.48 -0.58
C THR A 116 -8.27 5.49 -1.64
N LEU A 117 -7.86 4.97 -2.80
CA LEU A 117 -7.56 5.75 -3.99
C LEU A 117 -8.76 5.70 -4.93
N LYS A 118 -9.31 6.85 -5.34
CA LYS A 118 -10.41 6.91 -6.30
C LYS A 118 -9.99 7.74 -7.51
N PRO A 119 -10.07 7.20 -8.74
CA PRO A 119 -9.76 7.96 -9.93
C PRO A 119 -10.86 9.01 -10.18
N LEU A 120 -10.49 10.29 -10.27
CA LEU A 120 -11.41 11.42 -10.48
C LEU A 120 -11.54 11.83 -11.96
N LYS A 121 -10.53 11.54 -12.79
CA LYS A 121 -10.49 11.96 -14.20
C LYS A 121 -10.09 10.80 -15.12
N LYS A 122 -10.42 10.94 -16.42
CA LYS A 122 -9.77 10.19 -17.50
C LYS A 122 -8.32 10.67 -17.60
N SER A 123 -7.37 9.78 -17.34
CA SER A 123 -5.94 10.07 -17.41
C SER A 123 -5.37 9.70 -18.78
N GLN A 124 -4.35 10.45 -19.20
CA GLN A 124 -3.56 10.22 -20.43
C GLN A 124 -2.53 9.09 -20.27
N ALA A 125 -2.79 8.11 -19.40
CA ALA A 125 -1.86 7.02 -19.07
C ALA A 125 -0.46 7.51 -18.61
N ARG A 126 -0.41 8.53 -17.74
CA ARG A 126 0.81 9.00 -17.08
C ARG A 126 0.86 8.64 -15.59
N TYR A 127 2.07 8.43 -15.06
CA TYR A 127 2.29 8.31 -13.62
C TYR A 127 2.18 9.67 -12.94
N ASP A 128 1.53 9.68 -11.79
CA ASP A 128 1.39 10.84 -10.94
C ASP A 128 1.77 10.51 -9.48
N PHE A 129 2.16 11.53 -8.72
CA PHE A 129 2.89 11.36 -7.46
C PHE A 129 2.22 12.11 -6.31
N GLY A 130 2.15 11.44 -5.17
CA GLY A 130 1.66 11.96 -3.91
C GLY A 130 2.41 11.36 -2.74
N GLU A 131 1.87 11.57 -1.55
CA GLU A 131 2.42 10.98 -0.32
C GLU A 131 1.40 10.91 0.78
N ILE A 132 1.65 10.04 1.74
CA ILE A 132 0.94 9.96 3.01
C ILE A 132 1.92 10.31 4.10
N VAL A 133 1.53 11.18 5.02
CA VAL A 133 2.36 11.60 6.14
C VAL A 133 1.61 11.35 7.44
N TRP A 134 2.27 10.65 8.36
CA TRP A 134 1.87 10.53 9.76
C TRP A 134 2.77 11.41 10.60
N SER A 135 2.19 12.35 11.35
CA SER A 135 2.94 13.25 12.22
C SER A 135 2.33 13.33 13.62
N ASP A 136 3.19 13.28 14.64
CA ASP A 136 2.86 13.54 16.05
C ASP A 136 3.37 14.92 16.52
N GLY A 137 3.87 15.75 15.59
CA GLY A 137 4.52 17.03 15.85
C GLY A 137 6.03 16.96 16.05
N PHE A 138 6.60 15.78 16.31
CA PHE A 138 8.04 15.55 16.49
C PHE A 138 8.63 14.66 15.38
N HIS A 139 7.93 13.57 15.05
CA HIS A 139 8.22 12.65 13.98
C HIS A 139 7.36 12.96 12.75
N SER A 140 7.92 12.72 11.57
CA SER A 140 7.20 12.82 10.30
C SER A 140 7.49 11.58 9.46
N VAL A 141 6.57 10.62 9.51
CA VAL A 141 6.70 9.34 8.81
C VAL A 141 6.00 9.44 7.47
N ARG A 142 6.79 9.45 6.39
CA ARG A 142 6.34 9.70 5.02
C ARG A 142 6.35 8.41 4.19
N SER A 143 5.24 8.14 3.50
CA SER A 143 5.13 7.09 2.51
C SER A 143 4.85 7.67 1.12
N PRO A 144 5.77 7.55 0.16
CA PRO A 144 5.52 7.95 -1.22
C PRO A 144 4.36 7.16 -1.83
N LEU A 145 3.53 7.84 -2.63
CA LEU A 145 2.42 7.29 -3.38
C LEU A 145 2.62 7.57 -4.87
N VAL A 146 2.62 6.53 -5.70
CA VAL A 146 2.75 6.64 -7.16
C VAL A 146 1.59 5.90 -7.81
N VAL A 147 0.89 6.55 -8.74
CA VAL A 147 -0.31 5.98 -9.37
C VAL A 147 -0.31 6.24 -10.87
N LEU A 148 -0.60 5.20 -11.67
CA LEU A 148 -1.01 5.30 -13.06
C LEU A 148 -2.53 5.10 -13.14
N VAL A 149 -3.27 6.15 -13.48
CA VAL A 149 -4.73 6.08 -13.65
C VAL A 149 -5.06 5.60 -15.07
N ASN A 150 -5.94 4.60 -15.19
CA ASN A 150 -6.35 4.03 -16.47
C ASN A 150 -7.86 3.81 -16.51
N THR A 151 -8.61 4.88 -16.75
CA THR A 151 -10.08 4.90 -16.81
C THR A 151 -10.59 5.04 -18.25
N VAL A 152 -9.92 4.39 -19.21
CA VAL A 152 -10.44 4.30 -20.59
C VAL A 152 -11.71 3.45 -20.55
N ALA A 153 -12.87 4.08 -20.72
CA ALA A 153 -14.11 3.37 -20.98
C ALA A 153 -13.93 2.53 -22.25
N ALA A 154 -14.40 1.29 -22.24
CA ALA A 154 -14.39 0.40 -23.39
C ALA A 154 -15.35 0.84 -24.53
N ASP A 155 -15.87 2.08 -24.51
CA ASP A 155 -16.98 2.54 -25.36
C ASP A 155 -16.66 3.84 -26.12
N ASP A 156 -15.64 3.83 -26.99
CA ASP A 156 -15.54 4.89 -28.02
C ASP A 156 -14.87 4.45 -29.34
N PHE A 157 -14.65 3.14 -29.54
CA PHE A 157 -14.10 2.62 -30.81
C PHE A 157 -15.17 2.20 -31.82
N THR A 158 -16.45 2.17 -31.45
CA THR A 158 -17.55 1.70 -32.32
C THR A 158 -18.22 2.79 -33.17
N LEU A 159 -17.82 4.07 -33.05
CA LEU A 159 -18.45 5.17 -33.81
C LEU A 159 -17.58 5.80 -34.90
N ARG A 160 -16.46 5.18 -35.28
CA ARG A 160 -15.59 5.69 -36.37
C ARG A 160 -15.50 4.82 -37.63
N SER A 161 -16.30 3.76 -37.75
CA SER A 161 -16.24 2.85 -38.91
C SER A 161 -17.40 2.99 -39.91
N THR A 162 -18.15 4.08 -39.90
CA THR A 162 -19.18 4.33 -40.93
C THR A 162 -19.27 5.80 -41.30
N ILE A 163 -18.34 6.27 -42.15
CA ILE A 163 -18.59 7.27 -43.20
C ILE A 163 -17.76 6.83 -44.41
#